data_AF-A0A928HJW3-F1
#
_entry.id   AF-A0A928HJW3-F1
#
_cell.length_a   1.000
_cell.length_b   1.000
_cell.length_c   1.000
_cell.angle_alpha   90.00
_cell.angle_beta   90.00
_cell.angle_gamma   90.00
#
_symmetry.space_group_name_H-M   'P 1'
#
loop_
_entity.id
_entity.type
_entity.pdbx_description
1 polymer ?
#
loop_
_entity_poly.entity_id
_entity_poly.type
_entity_poly.pdbx_seq_one_letter_code
_entity_poly.pdbx_strand_id
1 'polypeptide(L)'
;MKKRVVQVMALANNISKLFDMATPTRRNELLQLLISNCQLNGSKLEYTINAPFNWLINSNNYTEWTTVVIQHLDDFECVKV
;
A
#
# COMPACT_ATOMS: atom_id res chain seq x y z
N MET A 1 6.75 20.20 -11.99
CA MET A 1 7.41 19.32 -11.01
C MET A 1 7.02 19.63 -9.57
N LYS A 2 7.27 20.84 -9.04
CA LYS A 2 6.90 21.25 -7.66
C LYS A 2 5.45 20.95 -7.24
N LYS A 3 4.46 21.23 -8.09
CA LYS A 3 3.03 20.98 -7.79
C LYS A 3 2.70 19.50 -7.56
N ARG A 4 3.28 18.60 -8.36
CA ARG A 4 3.11 17.15 -8.20
C ARG A 4 3.74 16.65 -6.91
N VAL A 5 4.93 17.17 -6.58
CA VAL A 5 5.60 16.85 -5.30
C VAL A 5 4.77 17.33 -4.11
N VAL A 6 4.24 18.55 -4.14
CA VAL A 6 3.37 19.07 -3.06
C VAL A 6 2.08 18.27 -2.94
N GLN A 7 1.47 17.86 -4.06
CA GLN A 7 0.28 17.00 -4.07
C GLN A 7 0.57 15.62 -3.51
N VAL A 8 1.68 14.98 -3.90
CA VAL A 8 2.11 13.68 -3.37
C VAL A 8 2.38 13.79 -1.86
N MET A 9 3.05 14.84 -1.40
CA MET A 9 3.30 15.07 0.03
C MET A 9 1.98 15.32 0.80
N ALA A 10 1.04 16.07 0.22
CA ALA A 10 -0.27 16.30 0.83
C ALA A 10 -1.13 15.03 0.87
N LEU A 11 -1.03 14.16 -0.15
CA LEU A 11 -1.69 12.86 -0.19
C LEU A 11 -1.06 11.90 0.85
N ALA A 12 0.26 11.85 0.93
CA ALA A 12 0.99 11.05 1.93
C ALA A 12 0.64 11.48 3.36
N ASN A 13 0.58 12.80 3.62
CA ASN A 13 0.26 13.34 4.93
C ASN A 13 -1.21 13.12 5.35
N ASN A 14 -2.10 12.83 4.40
CA ASN A 14 -3.52 12.61 4.65
C ASN A 14 -3.97 11.18 4.31
N ILE A 15 -3.05 10.24 4.08
CA ILE A 15 -3.41 8.95 3.48
C ILE A 15 -4.34 8.12 4.38
N SER A 16 -4.16 8.20 5.71
CA SER A 16 -5.10 7.63 6.69
C SER A 16 -6.48 8.27 6.57
N LYS A 17 -6.56 9.60 6.52
CA LYS A 17 -7.83 10.32 6.38
C LYS A 17 -8.51 10.03 5.05
N LEU A 18 -7.74 9.91 3.96
CA LEU A 18 -8.25 9.57 2.63
C LEU A 18 -8.79 8.15 2.59
N PHE A 19 -8.12 7.20 3.26
CA PHE A 19 -8.64 5.85 3.44
C PHE A 19 -9.93 5.86 4.26
N ASP A 20 -9.97 6.63 5.35
CA ASP A 20 -11.15 6.79 6.20
C ASP A 20 -12.32 7.51 5.51
N MET A 21 -12.05 8.35 4.51
CA MET A 21 -13.10 9.02 3.71
C MET A 21 -13.43 8.27 2.41
N ALA A 22 -12.66 7.25 2.04
CA ALA A 22 -12.89 6.49 0.83
C ALA A 22 -14.20 5.69 0.91
N THR A 23 -14.89 5.59 -0.22
CA THR A 23 -16.08 4.73 -0.35
C THR A 23 -15.71 3.27 -0.07
N PRO A 24 -16.65 2.44 0.39
CA PRO A 24 -16.39 1.01 0.60
C PRO A 24 -15.77 0.33 -0.62
N THR A 25 -16.23 0.67 -1.83
CA THR A 25 -15.66 0.20 -3.09
C THR A 25 -14.18 0.57 -3.22
N ARG A 26 -13.84 1.85 -3.02
CA ARG A 26 -12.45 2.30 -3.17
C ARG A 26 -11.53 1.74 -2.09
N ARG A 27 -12.04 1.55 -0.87
CA ARG A 27 -11.30 0.83 0.19
C ARG A 27 -11.03 -0.61 -0.18
N ASN A 28 -12.00 -1.31 -0.76
CA ASN A 28 -11.81 -2.67 -1.23
C ASN A 28 -10.78 -2.76 -2.37
N GLU A 29 -10.81 -1.82 -3.32
CA GLU A 29 -9.78 -1.74 -4.37
C GLU A 29 -8.38 -1.56 -3.77
N LEU A 30 -8.23 -0.65 -2.80
CA LEU A 30 -6.96 -0.44 -2.10
C LEU A 30 -6.51 -1.67 -1.30
N LEU A 31 -7.44 -2.38 -0.64
CA LEU A 31 -7.14 -3.62 0.06
C LEU A 31 -6.73 -4.73 -0.90
N GLN A 32 -7.39 -4.85 -2.05
CA GLN A 32 -7.06 -5.84 -3.08
C GLN A 32 -5.69 -5.61 -3.72
N LEU A 33 -5.18 -4.38 -3.71
CA LEU A 33 -3.79 -4.10 -4.09
C LEU A 33 -2.81 -4.69 -3.06
N LEU A 34 -3.11 -4.57 -1.76
CA LEU A 34 -2.22 -4.98 -0.68
C LEU A 34 -2.27 -6.48 -0.38
N ILE A 35 -3.47 -7.07 -0.36
CA ILE A 35 -3.69 -8.46 0.04
C ILE A 35 -4.62 -9.20 -0.92
N SER A 36 -4.43 -10.52 -0.99
CA SER A 36 -5.27 -11.44 -1.74
C SER A 36 -5.54 -12.72 -0.94
N ASN A 37 -6.38 -13.61 -1.47
CA ASN A 37 -6.73 -14.89 -0.87
C ASN A 37 -7.24 -14.77 0.58
N CYS A 38 -8.03 -13.72 0.85
CA CYS A 38 -8.57 -13.46 2.18
C CYS A 38 -9.56 -14.56 2.60
N GLN A 39 -9.23 -15.28 3.66
CA GLN A 39 -10.07 -16.33 4.23
C GLN A 39 -10.17 -16.15 5.75
N LEU A 40 -11.36 -16.38 6.28
CA LEU A 40 -11.58 -16.35 7.73
C LEU A 40 -11.43 -17.77 8.27
N ASN A 41 -10.35 -18.03 9.02
CA ASN A 41 -10.11 -19.28 9.72
C ASN A 41 -10.45 -19.11 11.20
N GLY A 42 -11.71 -19.42 11.58
CA GLY A 42 -12.23 -19.16 12.92
C GLY A 42 -12.27 -17.66 13.21
N SER A 43 -11.40 -17.18 14.11
CA SER A 43 -11.25 -15.76 14.44
C SER A 43 -10.03 -15.08 13.79
N LYS A 44 -9.26 -15.82 12.98
CA LYS A 44 -8.05 -15.31 12.33
C LYS A 44 -8.31 -15.04 10.85
N LEU A 45 -7.98 -13.83 10.39
CA LEU A 45 -7.93 -13.53 8.96
C LEU A 45 -6.61 -14.05 8.39
N GLU A 46 -6.70 -14.98 7.46
CA GLU A 46 -5.59 -15.45 6.64
C GLU A 46 -5.62 -14.73 5.30
N TYR A 47 -4.44 -14.30 4.84
CA TYR A 47 -4.28 -13.52 3.62
C TYR A 47 -2.87 -13.70 3.05
N THR A 48 -2.74 -13.45 1.76
CA THR A 48 -1.45 -13.33 1.06
C THR A 48 -1.15 -11.84 0.89
N ILE A 49 0.06 -11.40 1.22
CA ILE A 49 0.51 -10.04 0.89
C ILE A 49 0.97 -10.03 -0.57
N ASN A 50 0.40 -9.14 -1.37
CA ASN A 50 0.74 -9.04 -2.78
C ASN A 50 2.10 -8.36 -2.96
N ALA A 51 2.86 -8.79 -3.97
CA ALA A 51 4.01 -8.04 -4.43
C ALA A 51 3.56 -6.74 -5.12
N PRO A 52 4.33 -5.65 -5.00
CA PRO A 52 5.62 -5.51 -4.29
C PRO A 52 5.51 -5.12 -2.81
N PHE A 53 4.30 -5.07 -2.24
CA PHE A 53 4.10 -4.61 -0.86
C PHE A 53 4.67 -5.57 0.18
N ASN A 54 4.84 -6.86 -0.18
CA ASN A 54 5.55 -7.83 0.64
C ASN A 54 6.97 -7.37 1.03
N TRP A 55 7.67 -6.63 0.15
CA TRP A 55 9.00 -6.08 0.46
C TRP A 55 8.96 -5.09 1.62
N LEU A 56 7.90 -4.28 1.71
CA LEU A 56 7.72 -3.31 2.80
C LEU A 56 7.35 -4.00 4.10
N ILE A 57 6.41 -4.94 4.06
CA ILE A 57 5.95 -5.64 5.26
C ILE A 57 7.03 -6.56 5.84
N ASN A 58 7.90 -7.13 5.00
CA ASN A 58 9.06 -7.89 5.45
C ASN A 58 10.17 -7.00 6.03
N SER A 59 10.19 -5.70 5.71
CA SER A 59 11.07 -4.72 6.34
C SER A 59 10.52 -4.34 7.72
N ASN A 60 11.04 -4.98 8.77
CA ASN A 60 10.70 -4.70 10.17
C ASN A 60 11.00 -3.24 10.59
N ASN A 61 11.73 -2.47 9.77
CA ASN A 61 12.03 -1.08 9.98
C ASN A 61 11.33 -0.20 8.92
N TYR A 62 10.29 0.53 9.34
CA TYR A 62 9.55 1.42 8.44
C TYR A 62 10.40 2.59 7.90
N THR A 63 11.50 2.93 8.59
CA THR A 63 12.40 4.01 8.12
C THR A 63 13.19 3.60 6.88
N GLU A 64 13.31 2.31 6.60
CA GLU A 64 14.02 1.76 5.43
C GLU A 64 13.11 1.58 4.21
N TRP A 65 11.79 1.79 4.36
CA TRP A 65 10.83 1.57 3.28
C TRP A 65 11.14 2.39 2.03
N THR A 66 11.61 3.62 2.18
CA THR A 66 12.05 4.45 1.04
C THR A 66 13.16 3.77 0.25
N THR A 67 14.15 3.20 0.94
CA THR A 67 15.27 2.47 0.32
C THR A 67 14.78 1.21 -0.38
N VAL A 68 13.89 0.45 0.27
CA VAL A 68 13.28 -0.76 -0.29
C VAL A 68 12.49 -0.44 -1.57
N VAL A 69 11.69 0.63 -1.58
CA VAL A 69 10.96 1.07 -2.77
C VAL A 69 11.93 1.44 -3.90
N ILE A 70 13.02 2.16 -3.58
CA ILE A 70 14.02 2.54 -4.60
C ILE A 70 14.71 1.30 -5.19
N GLN A 71 15.01 0.29 -4.37
CA GLN A 71 15.65 -0.95 -4.82
C GLN A 71 14.75 -1.81 -5.71
N HIS A 72 13.43 -1.73 -5.50
CA HIS A 72 12.42 -2.52 -6.22
C HIS A 72 11.52 -1.65 -7.10
N LEU A 73 12.02 -0.50 -7.57
CA LEU A 73 11.19 0.54 -8.20
C LEU A 73 10.39 0.01 -9.41
N ASP A 74 11.02 -0.83 -10.24
CA ASP A 74 10.39 -1.44 -11.42
C ASP A 74 9.14 -2.28 -11.06
N ASP A 75 9.18 -2.98 -9.92
CA ASP A 75 8.06 -3.78 -9.42
C ASP A 75 6.89 -2.88 -8.96
N PHE A 76 7.21 -1.72 -8.37
CA PHE A 76 6.22 -0.72 -7.94
C PHE A 76 5.61 0.05 -9.11
N GLU A 77 6.35 0.32 -10.17
CA GLU A 77 5.82 0.98 -11.38
C GLU A 77 4.81 0.10 -12.15
N CYS A 78 4.91 -1.21 -12.02
CA CYS A 78 4.00 -2.16 -12.68
C CYS A 78 2.62 -2.29 -11.99
N VAL A 79 2.45 -1.70 -10.80
CA VAL A 79 1.17 -1.71 -10.08
C VAL A 79 0.19 -0.73 -10.72
N LYS A 80 -0.90 -1.24 -11.29
CA LYS A 80 -1.99 -0.42 -11.87
C LYS A 80 -3.07 -0.19 -10.81
N VAL A 81 -3.46 1.07 -10.63
CA VAL A 81 -4.40 1.58 -9.60
C VAL A 81 -5.70 2.09 -10.20
#